data_AF-A0A089LM46-F1
#
_entry.id   AF-A0A089LM46-F1
#
_cell.length_a   1.000
_cell.length_b   1.000
_cell.length_c   1.000
_cell.angle_alpha   90.00
_cell.angle_beta   90.00
_cell.angle_gamma   90.00
#
_symmetry.space_group_name_H-M   'P 1'
#
loop_
_entity.id
_entity.type
_entity.pdbx_description
1 polymer ?
#
loop_
_entity_poly.entity_id
_entity_poly.type
_entity_poly.pdbx_seq_one_letter_code
_entity_poly.pdbx_strand_id
1 'polypeptide(L)'
;MRTAALAVLVISAVLLIAIVLKKRLGWRWLGLFGSHLVLAAIGLYLVDFTRLAGDLYIPLNPATIGTVSVLGLPGVAVLLGLKVTLFG
;
A
#
# COMPACT_ATOMS: atom_id res chain seq x y z
N MET A 1 28.22 7.98 -5.47
CA MET A 1 27.39 6.77 -5.66
C MET A 1 25.91 7.01 -5.33
N ARG A 2 25.54 7.49 -4.13
CA ARG A 2 24.15 7.77 -3.73
C ARG A 2 23.38 8.71 -4.69
N THR A 3 24.03 9.76 -5.18
CA THR A 3 23.45 10.73 -6.12
C THR A 3 23.18 10.14 -7.50
N ALA A 4 24.10 9.32 -8.02
CA ALA A 4 23.91 8.61 -9.28
C ALA A 4 22.75 7.60 -9.18
N ALA A 5 22.65 6.87 -8.08
CA ALA A 5 21.53 5.95 -7.83
C ALA A 5 20.18 6.69 -7.76
N LEU A 6 20.12 7.84 -7.08
CA LEU A 6 18.92 8.68 -7.05
C LEU A 6 18.56 9.23 -8.43
N ALA A 7 19.55 9.69 -9.22
CA ALA A 7 19.31 10.17 -10.58
C ALA A 7 18.73 9.06 -11.47
N VAL A 8 19.31 7.85 -11.42
CA VAL A 8 18.81 6.69 -12.16
C VAL A 8 17.39 6.32 -11.73
N LEU A 9 17.11 6.32 -10.43
CA LEU A 9 15.77 6.05 -9.90
C LEU A 9 14.75 7.07 -10.42
N VAL A 10 15.07 8.36 -10.34
CA VAL A 10 14.18 9.44 -10.80
C VAL A 10 13.92 9.33 -12.30
N ILE A 11 14.98 9.17 -13.11
CA ILE A 11 14.85 9.02 -14.56
C ILE A 11 14.01 7.79 -14.91
N SER A 12 14.28 6.65 -14.27
CA SER A 12 13.53 5.40 -14.53
C SER A 12 12.07 5.53 -14.13
N ALA A 13 11.77 6.18 -13.00
CA ALA A 13 10.40 6.44 -12.56
C ALA A 13 9.65 7.35 -13.55
N VAL A 14 10.29 8.42 -14.03
CA VAL A 14 9.69 9.34 -15.01
C VAL A 14 9.41 8.62 -16.33
N LEU A 15 10.36 7.83 -16.86
CA LEU A 15 10.15 7.05 -18.07
C LEU A 15 9.02 6.02 -17.90
N LEU A 16 8.96 5.35 -16.75
CA LEU A 16 7.90 4.37 -16.47
C LEU A 16 6.52 5.03 -16.48
N ILE A 17 6.37 6.18 -15.80
CA ILE A 17 5.12 6.95 -15.80
C ILE A 17 4.74 7.35 -17.23
N ALA A 18 5.70 7.86 -18.01
CA ALA A 18 5.46 8.23 -19.41
C ALA A 18 4.99 7.04 -20.26
N ILE A 19 5.56 5.85 -20.07
CA ILE A 19 5.15 4.62 -20.75
C ILE A 19 3.75 4.20 -20.33
N VAL A 20 3.44 4.21 -19.03
CA VAL A 20 2.13 3.85 -18.48
C VAL A 20 1.03 4.76 -19.05
N LEU A 21 1.27 6.07 -19.09
CA LEU A 21 0.33 7.05 -19.65
C LEU A 21 0.18 6.88 -21.17
N LYS A 22 1.28 6.65 -21.89
CA LYS A 22 1.27 6.48 -23.36
C LYS A 22 0.61 5.17 -23.81
N LYS A 23 0.80 4.07 -23.07
CA LYS A 23 0.27 2.74 -23.42
C LYS A 23 -1.23 2.61 -23.16
N ARG A 24 -1.92 3.65 -22.66
CA ARG A 24 -3.37 3.63 -22.33
C ARG A 24 -3.71 2.33 -21.60
N LEU A 25 -2.97 2.07 -20.51
CA LEU A 25 -3.23 0.94 -19.63
C LEU A 25 -4.73 0.98 -19.31
N GLY A 26 -5.50 0.07 -19.90
CA GLY A 26 -6.95 0.23 -19.96
C GLY A 26 -7.52 0.42 -18.56
N TRP A 27 -8.64 1.13 -18.44
CA TRP A 27 -9.34 1.39 -17.16
C TRP A 27 -9.57 0.14 -16.31
N ARG A 28 -9.52 -1.05 -16.93
CA ARG A 28 -9.53 -2.35 -16.26
C ARG A 28 -8.44 -2.51 -15.20
N TRP A 29 -7.24 -1.96 -15.39
CA TRP A 29 -6.17 -2.04 -14.37
C TRP A 29 -6.47 -1.16 -13.16
N LEU A 30 -7.08 0.01 -13.35
CA LEU A 30 -7.58 0.85 -12.25
C LEU A 30 -8.69 0.14 -11.47
N GLY A 31 -9.56 -0.60 -12.15
CA GLY A 31 -10.57 -1.44 -11.48
C GLY A 31 -9.94 -2.54 -10.61
N LEU A 32 -8.95 -3.28 -11.14
CA LEU A 32 -8.24 -4.29 -10.35
C LEU A 32 -7.51 -3.68 -9.16
N PHE A 33 -6.68 -2.65 -9.39
CA PHE A 33 -5.94 -1.97 -8.33
C PHE A 33 -6.87 -1.35 -7.28
N GLY A 34 -7.91 -0.65 -7.73
CA GLY A 34 -8.92 -0.04 -6.88
C GLY A 34 -9.67 -1.07 -6.04
N SER A 35 -10.02 -2.24 -6.59
CA SER A 35 -10.68 -3.30 -5.82
C SER A 35 -9.79 -3.83 -4.70
N HIS A 36 -8.49 -4.04 -4.96
CA HIS A 36 -7.53 -4.43 -3.92
C HIS A 36 -7.38 -3.34 -2.86
N LEU A 37 -7.27 -2.07 -3.27
CA LEU A 37 -7.16 -0.93 -2.37
C LEU A 37 -8.40 -0.78 -1.47
N VAL A 38 -9.59 -0.88 -2.05
CA VAL A 38 -10.87 -0.77 -1.33
C VAL A 38 -11.03 -1.93 -0.34
N LEU A 39 -10.76 -3.16 -0.77
CA LEU A 39 -10.82 -4.34 0.13
C LEU A 39 -9.87 -4.19 1.31
N ALA A 40 -8.67 -3.66 1.07
CA ALA A 40 -7.67 -3.49 2.10
C ALA A 40 -8.01 -2.34 3.06
N ALA A 41 -8.57 -1.24 2.56
CA ALA A 41 -9.10 -0.15 3.37
C ALA A 41 -10.28 -0.62 4.24
N ILE A 42 -11.18 -1.43 3.67
CA ILE A 42 -12.29 -2.06 4.42
C ILE A 42 -11.75 -2.99 5.51
N GLY A 43 -10.73 -3.80 5.21
CA GLY A 43 -10.08 -4.68 6.18
C GLY A 43 -9.47 -3.91 7.35
N LEU A 44 -8.74 -2.82 7.08
CA LEU A 44 -8.23 -1.92 8.10
C LEU A 44 -9.36 -1.33 8.96
N TYR A 45 -10.41 -0.82 8.32
CA TYR A 45 -11.56 -0.23 9.01
C TYR A 45 -12.25 -1.23 9.92
N LEU A 46 -12.51 -2.44 9.43
CA LEU A 46 -13.11 -3.51 10.22
C LEU A 46 -12.27 -3.81 11.46
N VAL A 47 -10.97 -4.02 11.29
CA VAL A 47 -10.09 -4.37 12.41
C VAL A 47 -10.06 -3.29 13.49
N ASP A 48 -10.02 -2.03 13.08
CA ASP A 48 -10.03 -0.87 14.00
C ASP A 48 -11.40 -0.67 14.65
N PHE A 49 -12.48 -0.74 13.86
CA PHE A 49 -13.86 -0.53 14.32
C PHE A 49 -14.33 -1.61 15.30
N THR A 50 -14.08 -2.88 14.99
CA THR A 50 -14.53 -3.99 15.84
C THR A 50 -13.59 -4.24 17.02
N ARG A 51 -12.47 -3.50 17.12
CA ARG A 51 -11.37 -3.82 18.03
C ARG A 51 -10.98 -5.30 17.93
N LEU A 52 -10.95 -5.84 16.71
CA LEU A 52 -10.72 -7.28 16.51
C LEU A 52 -9.32 -7.72 16.98
N ALA A 53 -8.41 -6.75 17.04
CA ALA A 53 -7.07 -6.91 17.60
C ALA A 53 -6.93 -6.30 19.02
N GLY A 54 -8.02 -6.08 19.76
CA GLY A 54 -8.00 -5.38 21.06
C GLY A 54 -7.81 -3.86 20.90
N ASP A 55 -7.00 -3.24 21.77
CA ASP A 55 -6.64 -1.80 21.69
C ASP A 55 -5.57 -1.49 20.62
N LEU A 56 -5.25 -2.46 19.76
CA LEU A 56 -4.24 -2.32 18.70
C LEU A 56 -4.74 -1.42 17.56
N TYR A 57 -4.64 -0.10 17.77
CA TYR A 57 -4.90 0.94 16.78
C TYR A 57 -3.80 1.02 15.70
N ILE A 58 -4.12 0.79 14.42
CA ILE A 58 -3.14 0.99 13.34
C ILE A 58 -3.21 2.44 12.86
N PRO A 59 -2.16 3.27 13.09
CA PRO A 59 -2.18 4.66 12.67
C PRO A 59 -2.22 4.78 11.14
N LEU A 60 -3.13 5.60 10.64
CA LEU A 60 -3.21 5.96 9.22
C LEU A 60 -2.13 7.00 8.90
N ASN A 61 -0.93 6.51 8.58
CA ASN A 61 0.19 7.33 8.13
C ASN A 61 0.61 6.90 6.69
N PRO A 62 1.49 7.67 6.02
CA PRO A 62 1.90 7.36 4.64
C PRO A 62 2.51 5.97 4.47
N ALA A 63 3.18 5.43 5.50
CA ALA A 63 3.75 4.10 5.45
C ALA A 63 2.66 3.03 5.48
N THR A 64 1.69 3.12 6.40
CA THR A 64 0.54 2.21 6.49
C THR A 64 -0.26 2.21 5.19
N ILE A 65 -0.56 3.40 4.68
CA ILE A 65 -1.31 3.57 3.42
C ILE A 65 -0.52 2.95 2.26
N GLY A 66 0.79 3.18 2.19
CA GLY A 66 1.65 2.61 1.15
C GLY A 66 1.68 1.09 1.19
N THR A 67 1.90 0.49 2.37
CA THR A 67 1.93 -0.96 2.56
C THR A 67 0.62 -1.61 2.12
N VAL A 68 -0.50 -1.05 2.54
CA VAL A 68 -1.83 -1.62 2.29
C VAL A 68 -2.26 -1.38 0.83
N SER A 69 -1.82 -0.29 0.21
CA SER A 69 -2.07 -0.01 -1.21
C SER A 69 -1.31 -0.96 -2.14
N VAL A 70 -0.10 -1.37 -1.74
CA VAL A 70 0.74 -2.29 -2.54
C VAL A 70 0.34 -3.74 -2.31
N LEU A 71 0.12 -4.14 -1.05
CA LEU A 71 -0.10 -5.54 -0.67
C LEU A 71 -1.58 -5.91 -0.54
N GLY A 72 -2.50 -4.95 -0.47
CA GLY A 72 -3.92 -5.21 -0.27
C GLY A 72 -4.23 -5.78 1.13
N LEU A 73 -5.20 -6.70 1.19
CA LEU A 73 -5.56 -7.44 2.42
C LEU A 73 -4.34 -8.13 3.08
N PRO A 74 -3.43 -8.78 2.35
CA PRO A 74 -2.16 -9.26 2.91
C PRO A 74 -1.35 -8.19 3.65
N GLY A 75 -1.37 -6.95 3.19
CA GLY A 75 -0.70 -5.83 3.86
C GLY A 75 -1.28 -5.54 5.24
N VAL A 76 -2.61 -5.63 5.38
CA VAL A 76 -3.31 -5.50 6.67
C VAL A 76 -2.86 -6.60 7.63
N ALA A 77 -2.79 -7.85 7.16
CA ALA A 77 -2.34 -8.98 7.97
C ALA A 77 -0.88 -8.82 8.43
N VAL A 78 0.01 -8.34 7.56
CA VAL A 78 1.42 -8.06 7.91
C VAL A 78 1.52 -6.98 8.98
N LEU A 79 0.77 -5.87 8.84
CA LEU A 79 0.78 -4.78 9.82
C LEU A 79 0.28 -5.25 11.19
N LEU A 80 -0.77 -6.07 11.20
CA LEU A 80 -1.26 -6.68 12.43
C LEU A 80 -0.25 -7.64 13.05
N GLY A 81 0.33 -8.53 12.24
CA GLY A 81 1.36 -9.47 12.69
C GLY A 81 2.56 -8.76 13.28
N LEU A 82 3.09 -7.74 12.60
CA LEU A 82 4.19 -6.90 13.10
C LEU A 82 3.83 -6.23 14.43
N LYS A 83 2.61 -5.73 14.57
CA LYS A 83 2.22 -5.03 15.77
C LYS A 83 2.05 -5.97 16.97
N VAL A 84 1.51 -7.17 16.74
CA VAL A 84 1.42 -8.23 17.75
C VAL A 84 2.81 -8.75 18.15
N THR A 85 3.75 -8.90 17.21
CA THR A 85 5.09 -9.41 17.57
C THR A 85 5.97 -8.37 18.24
N LEU A 86 5.81 -7.09 17.92
CA LEU A 86 6.62 -6.01 18.49
C LEU A 86 6.06 -5.42 19.78
N PHE A 87 4.73 -5.48 19.98
CA PHE A 87 4.03 -4.81 21.09
C PHE A 87 2.98 -5.69 21.80
N GLY A 88 2.86 -6.96 21.42
CA GLY A 88 1.98 -7.93 22.07
C GLY A 88 2.59 -8.60 23.30
#